data_AF-A0A2G1X7E1-F1
#
_entry.id   AF-A0A2G1X7E1-F1
#
_cell.length_a   1.000
_cell.length_b   1.000
_cell.length_c   1.000
_cell.angle_alpha   90.00
_cell.angle_beta   90.00
_cell.angle_gamma   90.00
#
_symmetry.space_group_name_H-M   'P 1'
#
loop_
_entity.id
_entity.type
_entity.pdbx_description
1 polymer ?
#
loop_
_entity_poly.entity_id
_entity_poly.type
_entity_poly.pdbx_seq_one_letter_code
_entity_poly.pdbx_strand_id
1 'polypeptide(L)'
;MTESGVEATEDLTDLYREYGDDRLPPGQRETDGFPVLSKSGTPSWDPETFELEVWGAVEESLSLSLDEFRDLPAVTQRQDFHCVTGWSKFDC
;
A
#
# COMPACT_ATOMS: atom_id res chain seq x y z
N MET A 1 -10.18 -25.15 -15.09
CA MET A 1 -9.84 -25.62 -13.73
C MET A 1 -8.38 -25.29 -13.51
N THR A 2 -8.12 -24.07 -13.08
CA THR A 2 -6.84 -23.63 -12.51
C THR A 2 -7.25 -22.96 -11.22
N GLU A 3 -7.11 -23.71 -10.13
CA GLU A 3 -7.26 -23.17 -8.79
C GLU A 3 -6.08 -22.22 -8.57
N SER A 4 -6.30 -20.93 -8.84
CA SER A 4 -5.36 -19.90 -8.41
C SER A 4 -5.54 -19.78 -6.90
N GLY A 5 -4.59 -20.36 -6.17
CA GLY A 5 -4.57 -20.36 -4.72
C GLY A 5 -4.83 -18.95 -4.19
N VAL A 6 -5.69 -18.87 -3.18
CA VAL A 6 -5.74 -17.71 -2.29
C VAL A 6 -4.34 -17.60 -1.71
N GLU A 7 -3.58 -16.63 -2.21
CA GLU A 7 -2.28 -16.27 -1.68
C GLU A 7 -2.46 -16.00 -0.18
N ALA A 8 -1.71 -16.73 0.66
CA ALA A 8 -1.88 -16.63 2.10
C ALA A 8 -1.51 -15.20 2.54
N THR A 9 -2.45 -14.48 3.15
CA THR A 9 -2.18 -13.16 3.70
C THR A 9 -1.01 -13.22 4.68
N GLU A 10 0.08 -12.54 4.37
CA GLU A 10 1.24 -12.41 5.24
C GLU A 10 0.92 -11.44 6.38
N ASP A 11 0.91 -11.93 7.61
CA ASP A 11 0.68 -11.09 8.78
C ASP A 11 1.98 -10.39 9.21
N LEU A 12 2.02 -9.07 9.01
CA LEU A 12 3.15 -8.22 9.33
C LEU A 12 2.80 -7.17 10.40
N THR A 13 1.70 -7.38 11.13
CA THR A 13 1.27 -6.47 12.21
C THR A 13 2.27 -6.39 13.37
N ASP A 14 3.23 -7.32 13.44
CA ASP A 14 4.25 -7.38 14.48
C ASP A 14 5.50 -6.53 14.22
N LEU A 15 5.63 -5.91 13.03
CA LEU A 15 6.79 -5.11 12.65
C LEU A 15 7.02 -3.88 13.55
N TYR A 16 5.98 -3.36 14.22
CA TYR A 16 6.13 -2.21 15.12
C TYR A 16 7.11 -2.47 16.27
N ARG A 17 7.33 -3.73 16.63
CA ARG A 17 8.23 -4.13 17.74
C ARG A 17 9.69 -3.77 17.49
N GLU A 18 10.08 -3.53 16.25
CA GLU A 18 11.40 -2.97 15.91
C GLU A 18 11.54 -1.50 16.38
N TYR A 19 10.43 -0.76 16.49
CA TYR A 19 10.41 0.67 16.73
C TYR A 19 9.88 1.07 18.12
N GLY A 20 9.29 0.12 18.88
CA GLY A 20 8.81 0.35 20.25
C GLY A 20 7.92 -0.77 20.79
N ASP A 21 7.44 -0.59 22.03
CA ASP A 21 6.60 -1.59 22.72
C ASP A 21 5.10 -1.39 22.48
N ASP A 22 4.68 -0.19 22.08
CA ASP A 22 3.29 0.17 21.84
C ASP A 22 2.92 0.06 20.35
N ARG A 23 1.90 -0.74 20.03
CA ARG A 23 1.34 -0.89 18.67
C ARG A 23 0.72 0.42 18.15
N LEU A 24 0.22 1.27 19.05
CA LEU A 24 -0.28 2.61 18.72
C LEU A 24 0.83 3.65 18.94
N PRO A 25 1.37 4.28 17.87
CA PRO A 25 2.42 5.27 18.03
C PRO A 25 1.97 6.47 18.87
N PRO A 26 2.87 7.12 19.63
CA PRO A 26 2.54 8.29 20.43
C PRO A 26 1.87 9.40 19.61
N GLY A 27 0.77 9.96 20.13
CA GLY A 27 0.02 11.03 19.46
C GLY A 27 -0.99 10.56 18.41
N GLN A 28 -1.10 9.26 18.16
CA GLN A 28 -2.11 8.67 17.29
C GLN A 28 -3.39 8.30 18.06
N ARG A 29 -4.53 8.32 17.38
CA ARG A 29 -5.79 7.66 17.82
C ARG A 29 -6.19 6.56 16.84
N GLU A 30 -6.73 5.47 17.35
CA GLU A 30 -7.29 4.41 16.51
C GLU A 30 -8.58 4.88 15.80
N THR A 31 -8.81 4.38 14.58
CA THR A 31 -10.04 4.58 13.81
C THR A 31 -10.46 3.29 13.13
N ASP A 32 -11.78 3.04 13.07
CA ASP A 32 -12.34 1.84 12.45
C ASP A 32 -12.24 1.88 10.91
N GLY A 33 -12.20 3.08 10.32
CA GLY A 33 -12.21 3.30 8.88
C GLY A 33 -11.13 4.26 8.39
N PHE A 34 -10.90 4.26 7.08
CA PHE A 34 -9.97 5.19 6.43
C PHE A 34 -10.64 6.56 6.23
N PRO A 35 -10.16 7.62 6.90
CA PRO A 35 -10.58 8.98 6.61
C PRO A 35 -10.22 9.36 5.18
N VAL A 36 -11.15 9.98 4.45
CA VAL A 36 -10.89 10.52 3.12
C VAL A 36 -10.25 11.90 3.26
N LEU A 37 -9.00 12.03 2.79
CA LEU A 37 -8.24 13.28 2.80
C LEU A 37 -7.86 13.65 1.37
N SER A 38 -8.40 14.74 0.84
CA SER A 38 -8.10 15.22 -0.51
C SER A 38 -7.51 16.62 -0.47
N LYS A 39 -6.32 16.79 -1.06
CA LYS A 39 -5.71 18.12 -1.23
C LYS A 39 -6.34 18.91 -2.39
N SER A 40 -6.83 18.19 -3.40
CA SER A 40 -7.47 18.71 -4.61
C SER A 40 -8.52 17.71 -5.11
N GLY A 41 -9.17 17.98 -6.24
CA GLY A 41 -10.09 17.03 -6.87
C GLY A 41 -9.39 15.73 -7.31
N THR A 42 -10.19 14.66 -7.40
CA THR A 42 -9.75 13.38 -7.96
C THR A 42 -9.42 13.55 -9.44
N PRO A 43 -8.21 13.19 -9.91
CA PRO A 43 -7.87 13.28 -11.31
C PRO A 43 -8.67 12.27 -12.15
N SER A 44 -9.08 12.69 -13.35
CA SER A 44 -9.51 11.75 -14.40
C SER A 44 -8.29 11.07 -15.00
N TRP A 45 -8.39 9.78 -15.28
CA TRP A 45 -7.34 9.01 -15.93
C TRP A 45 -7.96 7.93 -16.82
N ASP A 46 -7.19 7.45 -17.78
CA ASP A 46 -7.58 6.38 -18.70
C ASP A 46 -6.64 5.18 -18.52
N PRO A 47 -7.16 3.98 -18.19
CA PRO A 47 -6.36 2.77 -18.11
C PRO A 47 -5.57 2.45 -19.37
N GLU A 48 -6.09 2.78 -20.55
CA GLU A 48 -5.43 2.49 -21.83
C GLU A 48 -4.18 3.37 -22.07
N THR A 49 -4.09 4.51 -21.37
CA THR A 49 -2.94 5.42 -21.46
C THR A 49 -2.10 5.45 -20.20
N PHE A 50 -2.35 4.54 -19.24
CA PHE A 50 -1.57 4.47 -18.01
C PHE A 50 -0.15 3.97 -18.31
N GLU A 51 0.85 4.64 -17.72
CA GLU A 51 2.24 4.25 -17.80
C GLU A 51 2.90 4.47 -16.42
N LEU A 52 3.52 3.42 -15.87
CA LEU A 52 4.39 3.53 -14.69
C LEU A 52 5.84 3.64 -15.16
N GLU A 53 6.42 4.82 -14.98
CA GLU A 53 7.82 5.07 -15.31
C GLU A 53 8.71 5.01 -14.07
N VAL A 54 9.79 4.22 -14.13
CA VAL A 54 10.86 4.16 -13.11
C VAL A 54 12.16 4.63 -13.76
N TRP A 55 12.70 5.74 -13.27
CA TRP A 55 13.85 6.41 -13.86
C TRP A 55 14.70 7.12 -12.80
N GLY A 56 15.85 7.67 -13.19
CA GLY A 56 16.77 8.38 -12.30
C GLY A 56 18.05 7.57 -12.03
N ALA A 57 18.31 7.23 -10.78
CA ALA A 57 19.49 6.47 -10.36
C ALA A 57 19.30 4.95 -10.53
N VAL A 58 18.92 4.52 -11.73
CA VAL A 58 18.74 3.12 -12.12
C VAL A 58 19.69 2.78 -13.27
N GLU A 59 20.10 1.51 -13.38
CA GLU A 59 20.94 1.05 -14.49
C GLU A 59 20.18 1.13 -15.82
N GLU A 60 18.92 0.69 -15.82
CA GLU A 60 18.00 0.75 -16.95
C GLU A 60 16.67 1.35 -16.51
N SER A 61 16.15 2.30 -17.27
CA SER A 61 14.81 2.86 -17.04
C SER A 61 13.75 1.82 -17.40
N LEU A 62 12.69 1.77 -16.61
CA LEU A 62 11.56 0.87 -16.81
C LEU A 62 10.30 1.68 -17.12
N SER A 63 9.54 1.22 -18.11
CA SER A 63 8.17 1.68 -18.35
C SER A 63 7.25 0.47 -18.41
N LEU A 64 6.14 0.51 -17.69
CA LEU A 64 5.13 -0.55 -17.65
C LEU A 64 3.74 0.02 -17.96
N SER A 65 3.02 -0.64 -18.87
CA SER A 65 1.57 -0.50 -18.99
C SER A 65 0.87 -1.00 -17.72
N LEU A 66 -0.43 -0.69 -17.60
CA LEU A 66 -1.21 -1.13 -16.44
C LEU A 66 -1.28 -2.66 -16.32
N ASP A 67 -1.36 -3.37 -17.43
CA ASP A 67 -1.41 -4.84 -17.45
C ASP A 67 -0.05 -5.43 -17.05
N GLU A 68 1.06 -4.92 -17.60
CA GLU A 68 2.40 -5.37 -17.21
C GLU A 68 2.70 -5.10 -15.73
N PHE A 69 2.24 -3.97 -15.19
CA PHE A 69 2.38 -3.66 -13.77
C PHE A 69 1.58 -4.63 -12.89
N ARG A 70 0.37 -5.03 -13.31
CA ARG A 70 -0.47 -5.98 -12.58
C ARG A 70 -0.01 -7.43 -12.68
N ASP A 71 0.74 -7.76 -13.72
CA ASP A 71 1.34 -9.08 -13.91
C ASP A 71 2.59 -9.31 -13.04
N LEU A 72 3.12 -8.26 -12.38
CA LEU A 72 4.21 -8.41 -11.41
C LEU A 72 3.80 -9.31 -10.25
N PRO A 73 4.71 -10.13 -9.70
CA PRO A 73 4.44 -10.89 -8.48
C PRO A 73 4.01 -9.97 -7.36
N ALA A 74 2.80 -10.18 -6.85
CA ALA A 74 2.26 -9.46 -5.71
C ALA A 74 2.23 -10.37 -4.48
N VAL A 75 2.18 -9.73 -3.31
CA VAL A 75 1.82 -10.40 -2.06
C VAL A 75 0.68 -9.68 -1.36
N THR A 76 -0.17 -10.42 -0.66
CA THR A 76 -1.21 -9.83 0.20
C THR A 76 -0.71 -9.75 1.64
N GLN A 77 -0.67 -8.55 2.24
CA GLN A 77 -0.17 -8.35 3.60
C GLN A 77 -1.25 -7.80 4.52
N ARG A 78 -1.28 -8.27 5.77
CA ARG A 78 -2.02 -7.65 6.87
C ARG A 78 -1.10 -6.71 7.65
N GLN A 79 -1.43 -5.42 7.70
CA GLN A 79 -0.58 -4.39 8.30
C GLN A 79 -1.37 -3.31 9.05
N ASP A 80 -0.67 -2.58 9.91
CA ASP A 80 -1.20 -1.38 10.55
C ASP A 80 -0.86 -0.14 9.72
N PHE A 81 -1.82 0.76 9.56
CA PHE A 81 -1.65 2.01 8.85
C PHE A 81 -1.57 3.17 9.85
N HIS A 82 -0.50 3.96 9.80
CA HIS A 82 -0.31 5.13 10.67
C HIS A 82 -0.20 6.42 9.85
N CYS A 83 -1.22 7.29 9.94
CA CYS A 83 -1.19 8.58 9.27
C CYS A 83 -0.47 9.63 10.11
N VAL A 84 0.40 10.43 9.49
CA VAL A 84 1.10 11.55 10.12
C VAL A 84 0.15 12.61 10.72
N THR A 85 -1.13 12.62 10.32
CA THR A 85 -2.14 13.57 10.84
C THR A 85 -2.82 13.13 12.13
N GLY A 86 -2.31 12.10 12.82
CA GLY A 86 -2.74 11.77 14.18
C GLY A 86 -3.68 10.56 14.29
N TRP A 87 -3.81 9.70 13.28
CA TRP A 87 -4.71 8.54 13.35
C TRP A 87 -4.08 7.25 12.81
N SER A 88 -4.49 6.11 13.36
CA SER A 88 -4.05 4.78 12.95
C SER A 88 -5.24 3.85 12.70
N LYS A 89 -5.10 2.92 11.75
CA LYS A 89 -6.05 1.83 11.53
C LYS A 89 -5.31 0.50 11.63
N PHE A 90 -5.80 -0.40 12.46
CA PHE A 90 -5.19 -1.71 12.67
C PHE A 90 -5.79 -2.78 11.77
N ASP A 91 -5.01 -3.84 11.55
CA ASP A 91 -5.44 -5.07 10.87
C ASP A 91 -6.03 -4.81 9.48
N CYS A 92 -5.36 -3.93 8.70
CA CYS A 92 -5.72 -3.62 7.32
C CYS A 92 -5.29 -4.73 6.37
#